data_AF-A0A164NXJ4-F1
#
_entry.id   AF-A0A164NXJ4-F1
#
_cell.length_a   1.000
_cell.length_b   1.000
_cell.length_c   1.000
_cell.angle_alpha   90.00
_cell.angle_beta   90.00
_cell.angle_gamma   90.00
#
_symmetry.space_group_name_H-M   'P 1'
#
loop_
_entity.id
_entity.type
_entity.pdbx_description
1 polymer ?
#
loop_
_entity_poly.entity_id
_entity_poly.type
_entity_poly.pdbx_seq_one_letter_code
_entity_poly.pdbx_strand_id
1 'polypeptide(L)'
;MLKEITKPTLLEVLKKIEDDAMFYHMTYTNRKKGIFRGGKISKELLMNYLKNIDELEIHDGEFFKVAENNYVQIGSVYNNINYETEDIQGFTEIKLPKNVYFNIFYKIDKDEGTITYKLGGNVKTLQIKTGSDFVSKPSKDKYMLTCDLNYLEHTLREIENAERNVSIGRRVLGIAV
;
A
#
# COMPACT_ATOMS: atom_id res chain seq x y z
N MET A 1 -6.40 2.70 11.07
CA MET A 1 -6.78 4.13 11.19
C MET A 1 -5.62 4.89 10.58
N LEU A 2 -5.79 5.44 9.36
CA LEU A 2 -4.78 6.34 8.81
C LEU A 2 -4.73 7.56 9.75
N LYS A 3 -3.55 7.91 10.27
CA LYS A 3 -3.39 9.19 10.97
C LYS A 3 -3.85 10.29 10.01
N GLU A 4 -4.54 11.29 10.55
CA GLU A 4 -5.01 12.43 9.77
C GLU A 4 -3.84 13.07 9.04
N ILE A 5 -3.87 13.05 7.70
CA ILE A 5 -2.79 13.58 6.87
C ILE A 5 -2.95 15.09 6.75
N THR A 6 -1.93 15.82 7.18
CA THR A 6 -1.82 17.28 7.05
C THR A 6 -0.82 17.62 5.95
N LYS A 7 -0.85 18.86 5.43
CA LYS A 7 0.13 19.32 4.43
C LYS A 7 1.58 19.11 4.89
N PRO A 8 2.00 19.50 6.12
CA PRO A 8 3.35 19.22 6.60
C PRO A 8 3.69 17.73 6.57
N THR A 9 2.81 16.88 7.08
CA THR A 9 3.07 15.42 7.07
C THR A 9 3.13 14.83 5.66
N LEU A 10 2.31 15.33 4.72
CA LEU A 10 2.34 14.91 3.32
C LEU A 10 3.66 15.30 2.67
N LEU A 11 4.14 16.53 2.90
CA LEU A 11 5.42 16.99 2.35
C LEU A 11 6.61 16.18 2.88
N GLU A 12 6.61 15.82 4.18
CA GLU A 12 7.63 14.93 4.74
C GLU A 12 7.58 13.52 4.15
N VAL A 13 6.38 13.00 3.86
CA VAL A 13 6.23 11.71 3.17
C VAL A 13 6.74 11.79 1.73
N LEU A 14 6.41 12.86 1.00
CA LEU A 14 6.83 13.03 -0.39
C LEU A 14 8.35 13.13 -0.56
N LYS A 15 9.10 13.56 0.47
CA LYS A 15 10.57 13.52 0.47
C LYS A 15 11.15 12.09 0.39
N LYS A 16 10.38 11.08 0.80
CA LYS A 16 10.78 9.65 0.82
C LYS A 16 10.32 8.87 -0.41
N ILE A 17 9.71 9.56 -1.37
CA ILE A 17 9.14 8.98 -2.57
C ILE A 17 10.04 9.37 -3.74
N GLU A 18 10.36 8.42 -4.62
CA GLU A 18 11.20 8.69 -5.80
C GLU A 18 10.49 9.62 -6.79
N ASP A 19 11.27 10.31 -7.62
CA ASP A 19 10.73 11.35 -8.51
C ASP A 19 9.92 10.80 -9.69
N ASP A 20 10.14 9.54 -10.08
CA ASP A 20 9.38 8.83 -11.11
C ASP A 20 8.06 8.23 -10.60
N ALA A 21 7.76 8.36 -9.31
CA ALA A 21 6.53 7.86 -8.71
C ALA A 21 5.30 8.58 -9.28
N MET A 22 4.24 7.80 -9.46
CA MET A 22 2.98 8.26 -10.04
C MET A 22 1.82 8.05 -9.06
N PHE A 23 1.02 9.09 -8.88
CA PHE A 23 -0.05 9.14 -7.89
C PHE A 23 -1.42 9.04 -8.56
N TYR A 24 -2.29 8.19 -8.03
CA TYR A 24 -3.67 8.12 -8.50
C TYR A 24 -4.39 9.43 -8.22
N HIS A 25 -5.01 9.98 -9.26
CA HIS A 25 -5.75 11.22 -9.22
C HIS A 25 -7.13 11.03 -9.84
N MET A 26 -8.10 11.82 -9.37
CA MET A 26 -9.43 11.89 -9.95
C MET A 26 -9.79 13.34 -10.27
N THR A 27 -10.37 13.55 -11.45
CA THR A 27 -11.00 14.81 -11.82
C THR A 27 -12.51 14.63 -11.92
N TYR A 28 -13.28 15.45 -11.21
CA TYR A 28 -14.73 15.57 -11.41
C TYR A 28 -14.99 16.32 -12.71
N THR A 29 -15.51 15.61 -13.71
CA THR A 29 -15.90 16.21 -15.00
C THR A 29 -17.35 16.68 -14.98
N ASN A 30 -18.19 16.12 -14.10
CA ASN A 30 -19.55 16.59 -13.85
C ASN A 30 -20.02 16.25 -12.44
N ARG A 31 -20.00 17.22 -11.51
CA ARG A 31 -20.46 17.04 -10.12
C ARG A 31 -21.92 16.62 -10.01
N LYS A 32 -22.82 17.17 -10.84
CA LYS A 32 -24.27 16.88 -10.78
C LYS A 32 -24.60 15.44 -11.17
N LYS A 33 -23.76 14.84 -12.02
CA LYS A 33 -23.92 13.45 -12.48
C LYS A 33 -22.99 12.47 -11.78
N GLY A 34 -22.11 12.94 -10.89
CA GLY A 34 -21.09 12.10 -10.24
C GLY A 34 -20.15 11.43 -11.26
N ILE A 35 -19.76 12.15 -12.33
CA ILE A 35 -18.84 11.59 -13.34
C ILE A 35 -17.40 11.96 -12.99
N PHE A 36 -16.55 10.93 -12.98
CA PHE A 36 -15.14 11.01 -12.65
C PHE A 36 -14.28 10.56 -13.81
N ARG A 37 -13.09 11.16 -13.94
CA ARG A 37 -12.01 10.63 -14.77
C ARG A 37 -10.82 10.32 -13.87
N GLY A 38 -10.46 9.04 -13.78
CA GLY A 38 -9.25 8.60 -13.09
C GLY A 38 -8.01 8.78 -13.97
N GLY A 39 -6.89 9.07 -13.33
CA GLY A 39 -5.60 9.23 -13.98
C GLY A 39 -4.44 9.02 -13.02
N LYS A 40 -3.24 9.27 -13.52
CA LYS A 40 -2.02 9.32 -12.72
C LYS A 40 -1.31 10.65 -12.96
N ILE A 41 -0.79 11.25 -11.90
CA ILE A 41 0.02 12.47 -11.95
C ILE A 41 1.43 12.19 -11.41
N SER A 42 2.43 12.94 -11.88
CA SER A 42 3.80 12.85 -11.37
C SER A 42 3.95 13.51 -10.00
N LYS A 43 5.02 13.16 -9.30
CA LYS A 43 5.43 13.84 -8.06
C LYS A 43 5.61 15.33 -8.25
N GLU A 44 6.23 15.76 -9.34
CA GLU A 44 6.44 17.17 -9.66
C GLU A 44 5.11 17.93 -9.74
N LEU A 45 4.12 17.39 -10.47
CA LEU A 45 2.82 18.03 -10.62
C LEU A 45 2.07 18.09 -9.28
N LEU A 46 2.14 17.02 -8.49
CA LEU A 46 1.58 17.01 -7.14
C LEU A 46 2.22 18.09 -6.24
N MET A 47 3.56 18.17 -6.25
CA MET A 47 4.30 19.20 -5.50
C MET A 47 3.91 20.61 -5.95
N ASN A 48 3.69 20.83 -7.24
CA ASN A 48 3.23 22.11 -7.77
C ASN A 48 1.83 22.47 -7.29
N TYR A 49 0.89 21.53 -7.21
CA TYR A 49 -0.43 21.79 -6.62
C TYR A 49 -0.32 22.17 -5.13
N LEU A 50 0.51 21.46 -4.38
CA LEU A 50 0.66 21.68 -2.93
C LEU A 50 1.27 23.04 -2.57
N LYS A 51 1.99 23.70 -3.48
CA LYS A 51 2.55 25.05 -3.24
C LYS A 51 1.47 26.08 -2.88
N ASN A 52 0.30 25.99 -3.51
CA ASN A 52 -0.77 26.99 -3.40
C ASN A 52 -1.90 26.57 -2.45
N ILE A 53 -1.73 25.48 -1.72
CA ILE A 53 -2.75 24.95 -0.79
C ILE A 53 -2.28 25.24 0.62
N ASP A 54 -3.01 26.01 1.41
CA ASP A 54 -2.60 26.25 2.81
C ASP A 54 -2.89 25.03 3.69
N GLU A 55 -4.10 24.48 3.56
CA GLU A 55 -4.59 23.33 4.33
C GLU A 55 -5.14 22.24 3.41
N LEU A 56 -4.90 20.97 3.77
CA LEU A 56 -5.45 19.84 3.01
C LEU A 56 -6.92 19.63 3.36
N GLU A 57 -7.79 19.75 2.35
CA GLU A 57 -9.19 19.35 2.45
C GLU A 57 -9.32 17.86 2.13
N ILE A 58 -9.64 17.05 3.13
CA ILE A 58 -9.88 15.60 2.97
C ILE A 58 -11.29 15.36 2.45
N HIS A 59 -11.40 14.53 1.43
CA HIS A 59 -12.65 14.13 0.79
C HIS A 59 -12.83 12.62 0.94
N ASP A 60 -13.97 12.22 1.50
CA ASP A 60 -14.37 10.82 1.72
C ASP A 60 -13.36 9.97 2.50
N GLY A 61 -12.45 10.61 3.26
CA GLY A 61 -11.42 9.94 4.08
C GLY A 61 -10.28 9.28 3.29
N GLU A 62 -10.40 9.16 1.97
CA GLU A 62 -9.43 8.46 1.11
C GLU A 62 -8.71 9.39 0.13
N PHE A 63 -9.23 10.60 -0.07
CA PHE A 63 -8.68 11.57 -1.03
C PHE A 63 -8.41 12.91 -0.36
N PHE A 64 -7.47 13.68 -0.90
CA PHE A 64 -7.31 15.09 -0.58
C PHE A 64 -7.42 15.93 -1.84
N LYS A 65 -8.03 17.10 -1.72
CA LYS A 65 -8.23 18.03 -2.83
C LYS A 65 -6.93 18.77 -3.16
N VAL A 66 -6.60 18.86 -4.46
CA VAL A 66 -5.38 19.52 -4.96
C VAL A 66 -5.67 20.70 -5.89
N ALA A 67 -6.85 20.75 -6.48
CA ALA A 67 -7.36 21.91 -7.21
C ALA A 67 -8.90 21.83 -7.26
N GLU A 68 -9.55 22.81 -7.87
CA GLU A 68 -10.98 22.72 -8.14
C GLU A 68 -11.26 21.42 -8.93
N ASN A 69 -12.17 20.60 -8.40
CA ASN A 69 -12.57 19.32 -8.98
C ASN A 69 -11.45 18.27 -9.12
N ASN A 70 -10.26 18.47 -8.53
CA ASN A 70 -9.14 17.53 -8.64
C ASN A 70 -8.71 17.02 -7.27
N TYR A 71 -8.54 15.70 -7.18
CA TYR A 71 -8.30 14.98 -5.94
C TYR A 71 -7.20 13.94 -6.12
N VAL A 72 -6.43 13.69 -5.09
CA VAL A 72 -5.37 12.68 -5.06
C VAL A 72 -5.65 11.68 -3.94
N GLN A 73 -5.50 10.39 -4.24
CA GLN A 73 -5.74 9.35 -3.26
C GLN A 73 -4.59 9.28 -2.25
N ILE A 74 -4.94 9.29 -0.97
CA ILE A 74 -4.00 9.22 0.16
C ILE A 74 -3.22 7.90 0.12
N GLY A 75 -3.90 6.77 -0.10
CA GLY A 75 -3.26 5.45 -0.20
C GLY A 75 -2.20 5.40 -1.30
N SER A 76 -2.47 6.03 -2.45
CA SER A 76 -1.49 6.12 -3.54
C SER A 76 -0.22 6.88 -3.15
N VAL A 77 -0.24 7.76 -2.15
CA VAL A 77 0.99 8.38 -1.63
C VAL A 77 1.80 7.36 -0.84
N TYR A 78 1.19 6.68 0.12
CA TYR A 78 1.87 5.68 0.95
C TYR A 78 2.37 4.47 0.15
N ASN A 79 1.64 4.12 -0.91
CA ASN A 79 2.02 3.02 -1.79
C ASN A 79 3.29 3.31 -2.61
N ASN A 80 3.69 4.58 -2.73
CA ASN A 80 4.89 5.01 -3.46
C ASN A 80 6.12 5.24 -2.55
N ILE A 81 6.00 5.06 -1.23
CA ILE A 81 7.17 5.19 -0.33
C ILE A 81 8.14 4.04 -0.61
N ASN A 82 9.38 4.40 -0.94
CA ASN A 82 10.47 3.45 -1.10
C ASN A 82 11.01 3.07 0.28
N TYR A 83 10.89 1.80 0.65
CA TYR A 83 11.40 1.28 1.92
C TYR A 83 12.64 0.43 1.65
N GLU A 84 13.82 1.04 1.77
CA GLU A 84 15.08 0.32 1.71
C GLU A 84 15.09 -0.81 2.76
N THR A 85 15.24 -2.05 2.30
CA THR A 85 15.09 -3.24 3.15
C THR A 85 16.36 -4.07 3.07
N GLU A 86 17.12 -4.10 4.17
CA GLU A 86 18.36 -4.88 4.30
C GLU A 86 18.06 -6.33 4.72
N ASP A 87 19.06 -7.23 4.67
CA ASP A 87 18.99 -8.63 5.13
C ASP A 87 17.76 -9.39 4.61
N ILE A 88 17.57 -9.42 3.29
CA ILE A 88 16.44 -10.08 2.62
C ILE A 88 16.74 -11.54 2.22
N GLN A 89 17.85 -12.12 2.71
CA GLN A 89 18.22 -13.49 2.35
C GLN A 89 17.15 -14.49 2.79
N GLY A 90 16.69 -15.32 1.86
CA GLY A 90 15.63 -16.31 2.09
C GLY A 90 14.21 -15.74 2.12
N PHE A 91 14.03 -14.44 1.85
CA PHE A 91 12.72 -13.85 1.59
C PHE A 91 12.40 -13.83 0.10
N THR A 92 11.12 -13.96 -0.22
CA THR A 92 10.57 -13.72 -1.56
C THR A 92 9.95 -12.33 -1.58
N GLU A 93 10.21 -11.57 -2.64
CA GLU A 93 9.60 -10.25 -2.85
C GLU A 93 8.32 -10.38 -3.69
N ILE A 94 7.23 -9.75 -3.24
CA ILE A 94 6.06 -9.47 -4.07
C ILE A 94 6.15 -7.99 -4.47
N LYS A 95 6.19 -7.72 -5.77
CA LYS A 95 6.27 -6.37 -6.33
C LYS A 95 5.26 -6.18 -7.47
N LEU A 96 4.70 -4.98 -7.58
CA LEU A 96 3.81 -4.65 -8.69
C LEU A 96 4.61 -4.11 -9.90
N PRO A 97 4.41 -4.65 -11.12
CA PRO A 97 5.06 -4.12 -12.32
C PRO A 97 4.71 -2.64 -12.61
N LYS A 98 3.50 -2.21 -12.21
CA LYS A 98 2.99 -0.86 -12.45
C LYS A 98 3.34 0.15 -11.34
N ASN A 99 3.93 -0.31 -10.24
CA ASN A 99 4.43 0.49 -9.13
C ASN A 99 5.49 -0.31 -8.37
N VAL A 100 6.76 -0.10 -8.74
CA VAL A 100 7.89 -0.84 -8.17
C VAL A 100 8.09 -0.58 -6.68
N TYR A 101 7.60 0.56 -6.17
CA TYR A 101 7.68 0.95 -4.77
C TYR A 101 6.60 0.32 -3.90
N PHE A 102 5.56 -0.28 -4.52
CA PHE A 102 4.55 -1.04 -3.80
C PHE A 102 4.93 -2.52 -3.73
N ASN A 103 5.77 -2.83 -2.76
CA ASN A 103 6.30 -4.16 -2.51
C ASN A 103 6.20 -4.60 -1.04
N ILE A 104 6.47 -5.88 -0.82
CA ILE A 104 6.64 -6.53 0.48
C ILE A 104 7.58 -7.74 0.34
N PHE A 105 8.37 -8.03 1.35
CA PHE A 105 9.10 -9.29 1.45
C PHE A 105 8.37 -10.26 2.38
N TYR A 106 8.31 -11.54 2.00
CA TYR A 106 7.77 -12.59 2.84
C TYR A 106 8.63 -13.85 2.86
N LYS A 107 8.55 -14.62 3.95
CA LYS A 107 9.17 -15.94 4.08
C LYS A 107 8.18 -16.88 4.77
N ILE A 108 7.95 -18.06 4.21
CA ILE A 108 7.16 -19.12 4.85
C ILE A 108 8.11 -20.15 5.43
N ASP A 109 7.90 -20.51 6.69
CA ASP A 109 8.50 -21.67 7.33
C ASP A 109 7.42 -22.75 7.45
N LYS A 110 7.56 -23.83 6.68
CA LYS A 110 6.54 -24.90 6.63
C LYS A 110 6.62 -25.82 7.84
N ASP A 111 7.81 -26.00 8.42
CA ASP A 111 8.02 -26.89 9.56
C ASP A 111 7.46 -26.24 10.83
N GLU A 112 7.72 -24.95 11.01
CA GLU A 112 7.19 -24.16 12.13
C GLU A 112 5.76 -23.63 11.88
N GLY A 113 5.25 -23.76 10.66
CA GLY A 113 3.92 -23.26 10.29
C GLY A 113 3.79 -21.74 10.43
N THR A 114 4.79 -20.97 9.98
CA THR A 114 4.80 -19.50 10.13
C THR A 114 5.00 -18.75 8.81
N ILE A 115 4.55 -17.50 8.78
CA ILE A 115 4.88 -16.54 7.74
C ILE A 115 5.48 -15.28 8.35
N THR A 116 6.63 -14.85 7.83
CA THR A 116 7.30 -13.63 8.23
C THR A 116 7.20 -12.60 7.12
N TYR A 117 6.74 -11.39 7.45
CA TYR A 117 6.76 -10.23 6.55
C TYR A 117 7.88 -9.27 6.95
N LYS A 118 8.48 -8.60 5.95
CA LYS A 118 9.55 -7.62 6.15
C LYS A 118 9.47 -6.48 5.13
N LEU A 119 9.66 -5.24 5.60
CA LEU A 119 9.79 -4.05 4.76
C LEU A 119 10.39 -2.89 5.57
N GLY A 120 11.43 -2.26 5.05
CA GLY A 120 12.21 -1.27 5.79
C GLY A 120 12.84 -1.89 7.04
N GLY A 121 12.80 -1.15 8.15
CA GLY A 121 13.16 -1.65 9.48
C GLY A 121 12.07 -2.48 10.18
N ASN A 122 10.93 -2.79 9.52
CA ASN A 122 9.82 -3.51 10.14
C ASN A 122 9.87 -5.00 9.77
N VAL A 123 9.73 -5.86 10.78
CA VAL A 123 9.64 -7.32 10.63
C VAL A 123 8.56 -7.85 11.55
N LYS A 124 7.73 -8.78 11.05
CA LYS A 124 6.74 -9.46 11.88
C LYS A 124 6.48 -10.87 11.41
N THR A 125 6.53 -11.81 12.34
CA THR A 125 6.18 -13.21 12.12
C THR A 125 4.80 -13.52 12.66
N LEU A 126 3.99 -14.21 11.87
CA LEU A 126 2.66 -14.68 12.24
C LEU A 126 2.63 -16.21 12.18
N GLN A 127 1.92 -16.82 13.13
CA GLN A 127 1.53 -18.22 13.06
C GLN A 127 0.52 -18.43 11.90
N ILE A 128 0.63 -19.53 11.18
CA ILE A 128 -0.32 -19.94 10.14
C ILE A 128 -1.31 -20.93 10.75
N LYS A 129 -2.61 -20.68 10.52
CA LYS A 129 -3.69 -21.57 10.93
C LYS A 129 -4.44 -22.06 9.69
N THR A 130 -4.39 -23.36 9.47
CA THR A 130 -5.02 -24.07 8.34
C THR A 130 -6.44 -24.54 8.69
N GLY A 131 -7.17 -25.07 7.71
CA GLY A 131 -8.53 -25.60 7.92
C GLY A 131 -9.63 -24.55 7.92
N SER A 132 -9.39 -23.39 7.28
CA SER A 132 -10.39 -22.35 7.09
C SER A 132 -10.77 -22.18 5.62
N ASP A 133 -11.98 -21.71 5.35
CA ASP A 133 -12.45 -21.39 3.98
C ASP A 133 -11.83 -20.10 3.42
N PHE A 134 -10.87 -19.49 4.13
CA PHE A 134 -10.20 -18.27 3.70
C PHE A 134 -8.92 -18.58 2.93
N VAL A 135 -8.72 -17.84 1.83
CA VAL A 135 -7.57 -17.97 0.94
C VAL A 135 -6.27 -17.50 1.62
N SER A 136 -6.24 -16.25 2.10
CA SER A 136 -5.18 -15.71 2.95
C SER A 136 -5.69 -14.48 3.70
N LYS A 137 -5.91 -14.57 5.02
CA LYS A 137 -6.46 -13.45 5.80
C LYS A 137 -5.75 -13.31 7.14
N PRO A 138 -5.12 -12.16 7.43
CA PRO A 138 -4.64 -11.91 8.78
C PRO A 138 -5.83 -11.72 9.72
N SER A 139 -5.89 -12.49 10.81
CA SER A 139 -6.88 -12.29 11.86
C SER A 139 -6.34 -11.29 12.89
N LYS A 140 -6.80 -10.04 12.79
CA LYS A 140 -6.39 -8.93 13.67
C LYS A 140 -4.86 -8.85 13.84
N ASP A 141 -4.13 -9.13 12.76
CA ASP A 141 -2.66 -9.15 12.69
C ASP A 141 -1.95 -10.08 13.69
N LYS A 142 -2.64 -11.11 14.20
CA LYS A 142 -2.10 -12.10 15.15
C LYS A 142 -1.66 -13.41 14.49
N TYR A 143 -2.40 -13.86 13.48
CA TYR A 143 -2.13 -15.09 12.75
C TYR A 143 -2.67 -14.98 11.32
N MET A 144 -2.10 -15.77 10.41
CA MET A 144 -2.57 -15.91 9.03
C MET A 144 -3.53 -17.10 8.94
N LEU A 145 -4.77 -16.85 8.50
CA LEU A 145 -5.71 -17.91 8.13
C LEU A 145 -5.51 -18.28 6.67
N THR A 146 -5.47 -19.59 6.41
CA THR A 146 -5.49 -20.15 5.05
C THR A 146 -6.21 -21.51 5.07
N CYS A 147 -6.52 -22.08 3.89
CA CYS A 147 -7.00 -23.44 3.80
C CYS A 147 -5.85 -24.43 4.06
N ASP A 148 -4.71 -24.26 3.38
CA ASP A 148 -3.48 -25.02 3.57
C ASP A 148 -2.23 -24.21 3.16
N LEU A 149 -1.04 -24.72 3.52
CA LEU A 149 0.23 -24.04 3.30
C LEU A 149 0.62 -23.92 1.82
N ASN A 150 0.32 -24.93 1.00
CA ASN A 150 0.68 -24.90 -0.42
C ASN A 150 -0.19 -23.91 -1.18
N TYR A 151 -1.47 -23.81 -0.80
CA TYR A 151 -2.38 -22.83 -1.35
C TYR A 151 -1.97 -21.40 -0.97
N LEU A 152 -1.61 -21.13 0.30
CA LEU A 152 -1.08 -19.83 0.70
C LEU A 152 0.14 -19.43 -0.15
N GLU A 153 1.10 -20.34 -0.31
CA GLU A 153 2.29 -20.11 -1.11
C GLU A 153 1.95 -19.82 -2.58
N HIS A 154 1.00 -20.56 -3.16
CA HIS A 154 0.51 -20.32 -4.51
C HIS A 154 -0.12 -18.93 -4.64
N THR A 155 -1.07 -18.57 -3.78
CA THR A 155 -1.75 -17.27 -3.80
C THR A 155 -0.78 -16.10 -3.65
N LEU A 156 0.28 -16.25 -2.83
CA LEU A 156 1.29 -15.20 -2.65
C LEU A 156 2.13 -14.94 -3.91
N ARG A 157 2.18 -15.91 -4.84
CA ARG A 157 2.94 -15.82 -6.09
C ARG A 157 2.08 -15.40 -7.30
N GLU A 158 0.76 -15.45 -7.18
CA GLU A 158 -0.16 -15.03 -8.25
C GLU A 158 -0.11 -13.53 -8.49
N ILE A 159 0.05 -13.14 -9.76
CA ILE A 159 0.17 -11.73 -10.15
C ILE A 159 -1.15 -10.98 -9.97
N GLU A 160 -2.28 -11.67 -10.15
CA GLU A 160 -3.63 -11.15 -9.96
C GLU A 160 -3.89 -10.78 -8.49
N ASN A 161 -3.19 -11.43 -7.57
CA ASN A 161 -3.31 -11.22 -6.12
C ASN A 161 -2.20 -10.35 -5.53
N ALA A 162 -1.20 -9.94 -6.32
CA ALA A 162 -0.01 -9.23 -5.84
C ALA A 162 -0.36 -7.96 -5.03
N GLU A 163 -1.25 -7.10 -5.54
CA GLU A 163 -1.64 -5.85 -4.87
C GLU A 163 -2.27 -6.10 -3.50
N ARG A 164 -3.18 -7.09 -3.44
CA ARG A 164 -3.84 -7.52 -2.21
C ARG A 164 -2.82 -8.09 -1.21
N ASN A 165 -1.89 -8.91 -1.67
CA ASN A 165 -0.90 -9.56 -0.81
C ASN A 165 0.12 -8.57 -0.24
N VAL A 166 0.58 -7.60 -1.06
CA VAL A 166 1.39 -6.47 -0.58
C VAL A 166 0.64 -5.67 0.47
N SER A 167 -0.64 -5.36 0.21
CA SER A 167 -1.49 -4.63 1.15
C SER A 167 -1.65 -5.35 2.49
N ILE A 168 -1.85 -6.67 2.46
CA ILE A 168 -1.95 -7.51 3.67
C ILE A 168 -0.64 -7.44 4.45
N GLY A 169 0.50 -7.69 3.80
CA GLY A 169 1.79 -7.70 4.48
C GLY A 169 2.16 -6.35 5.08
N ARG A 170 1.92 -5.24 4.36
CA ARG A 170 2.11 -3.88 4.89
C ARG A 170 1.22 -3.59 6.10
N ARG A 171 -0.06 -3.98 6.06
CA ARG A 171 -0.96 -3.83 7.23
C ARG A 171 -0.48 -4.62 8.44
N VAL A 172 0.00 -5.85 8.23
CA VAL A 172 0.58 -6.68 9.30
C VAL A 172 1.76 -5.99 9.97
N LEU A 173 2.58 -5.27 9.19
CA LEU A 173 3.70 -4.45 9.65
C LEU A 173 3.29 -3.07 10.21
N GLY A 174 2.01 -2.70 10.17
CA GLY A 174 1.53 -1.38 10.59
C GLY A 174 1.87 -0.26 9.60
N ILE A 175 2.23 -0.59 8.37
CA ILE A 175 2.53 0.35 7.29
C ILE A 175 1.23 0.75 6.59
N ALA A 176 1.05 2.06 6.38
CA ALA A 176 -0.12 2.61 5.70
C ALA A 176 -0.20 2.15 4.24
N VAL A 177 -1.43 1.89 3.78
CA VAL A 177 -1.81 1.48 2.42
C VAL A 177 -3.12 2.14 2.02
#